data_AF-A0A3D4JN26-F1
#
_entry.id   AF-A0A3D4JN26-F1
#
_cell.length_a   1.000
_cell.length_b   1.000
_cell.length_c   1.000
_cell.angle_alpha   90.00
_cell.angle_beta   90.00
_cell.angle_gamma   90.00
#
_symmetry.space_group_name_H-M   'P 1'
#
loop_
_entity.id
_entity.type
_entity.pdbx_description
1 polymer ?
#
loop_
_entity_poly.entity_id
_entity_poly.type
_entity_poly.pdbx_seq_one_letter_code
_entity_poly.pdbx_strand_id
1 'polypeptide(L)'
;MDRNKKIIMISAISVLVIACIAVYVFVFGREKETAPEVTVTETVAETTVPVTETEAPETTTEEPVYEYHSGLYLKAQEAHKINSDVVGWLRISGTNVDYAILQADDNDFYMNRDVNKNYS
;
A
#
# COMPACT_ATOMS: atom_id res chain seq x y z
N MET A 1 -32.23 22.72 40.90
CA MET A 1 -30.83 22.28 40.80
C MET A 1 -29.94 23.40 41.31
N ASP A 2 -29.29 23.18 42.44
CA ASP A 2 -28.50 24.19 43.15
C ASP A 2 -27.30 24.63 42.29
N ARG A 3 -26.91 25.89 42.39
CA ARG A 3 -25.81 26.48 41.59
C ARG A 3 -24.53 25.63 41.65
N ASN A 4 -24.26 25.05 42.82
CA ASN A 4 -23.09 24.19 43.04
C ASN A 4 -23.24 22.83 42.33
N LYS A 5 -24.46 22.27 42.28
CA LYS A 5 -24.77 21.02 41.54
C LYS A 5 -24.70 21.23 40.03
N LYS A 6 -25.07 22.42 39.52
CA LYS A 6 -24.89 22.77 38.11
C LYS A 6 -23.42 22.86 37.72
N ILE A 7 -22.58 23.46 38.57
CA ILE A 7 -21.13 23.56 38.33
C ILE A 7 -20.49 22.16 38.32
N ILE A 8 -20.83 21.30 39.27
CA ILE A 8 -20.32 19.92 39.33
C ILE A 8 -20.76 19.11 38.10
N MET A 9 -22.01 19.30 37.63
CA MET A 9 -22.50 18.60 36.45
C MET A 9 -21.78 19.06 35.18
N ILE A 10 -21.56 20.37 35.02
CA ILE A 10 -20.83 20.92 33.87
C ILE A 10 -19.37 20.44 33.87
N SER A 11 -18.69 20.38 35.03
CA SER A 11 -17.33 19.85 35.11
C SER A 11 -17.26 18.34 34.81
N ALA A 12 -18.27 17.56 35.18
CA ALA A 12 -18.31 16.14 34.85
C ALA A 12 -18.50 15.92 33.34
N ILE A 13 -19.37 16.71 32.71
CA ILE A 13 -19.60 16.66 31.26
C ILE A 13 -18.35 17.10 30.49
N SER A 14 -17.65 18.15 30.94
CA SER A 14 -16.43 18.61 30.25
C SER A 14 -15.32 17.55 30.30
N VAL A 15 -15.14 16.86 31.43
CA VAL A 15 -14.19 15.76 31.55
C VAL A 15 -14.56 14.59 30.63
N LEU A 16 -15.85 14.25 30.54
CA LEU A 16 -16.33 13.18 29.68
C LEU A 16 -16.14 13.51 28.19
N VAL A 17 -16.41 14.75 27.78
CA VAL A 17 -16.19 15.21 26.40
C VAL A 17 -14.71 15.16 26.02
N ILE A 18 -13.81 15.58 26.92
CA ILE A 18 -12.35 15.50 26.68
C ILE A 18 -11.90 14.05 26.54
N ALA A 19 -12.40 13.14 27.37
CA ALA A 19 -12.09 11.71 27.27
C ALA A 19 -12.60 11.11 25.95
N CYS A 20 -13.81 11.44 25.52
CA CYS A 20 -14.34 11.00 24.23
C CYS A 20 -13.53 11.52 23.04
N ILE A 21 -13.07 12.78 23.08
CA ILE A 21 -12.20 13.36 22.04
C ILE A 21 -10.84 12.64 22.03
N ALA A 22 -10.26 12.35 23.19
CA ALA A 22 -9.00 11.62 23.28
C ALA A 22 -9.11 10.19 22.71
N VAL A 23 -10.20 9.48 23.00
CA VAL A 23 -10.49 8.15 22.43
C VAL A 23 -10.72 8.25 20.93
N TYR A 24 -11.45 9.27 20.46
CA TYR A 24 -11.66 9.49 19.04
C TYR A 24 -10.33 9.74 18.30
N VAL A 25 -9.45 10.60 18.84
CA VAL A 25 -8.11 10.83 18.27
C VAL A 25 -7.25 9.57 18.35
N PHE A 26 -7.38 8.75 19.38
CA PHE A 26 -6.62 7.50 19.47
C PHE A 26 -7.10 6.44 18.45
N VAL A 27 -8.42 6.33 18.24
CA VAL A 27 -9.02 5.36 17.33
C VAL A 27 -8.89 5.80 15.87
N PHE A 28 -9.15 7.07 15.57
CA PHE A 28 -9.19 7.61 14.20
C PHE A 28 -7.93 8.39 13.81
N GLY A 29 -7.09 8.81 14.76
CA GLY A 29 -5.84 9.53 14.49
C GLY A 29 -4.65 8.65 14.15
N ARG A 30 -4.85 7.33 13.94
CA ARG A 30 -3.82 6.43 13.40
C ARG A 30 -3.67 6.51 11.88
N GLU A 31 -4.32 7.45 11.20
CA GLU A 31 -3.97 7.85 9.83
C GLU A 31 -3.13 9.12 9.89
N LYS A 32 -1.80 8.94 10.01
CA LYS A 32 -0.73 9.79 9.46
C LYS A 32 0.60 9.27 9.98
N GLU A 33 0.95 8.05 9.57
CA GLU A 33 2.35 7.74 9.38
C GLU A 33 2.71 8.19 7.97
N THR A 34 3.39 9.33 7.94
CA THR A 34 4.11 9.89 6.80
C THR A 34 4.78 8.79 6.00
N ALA A 35 4.48 8.72 4.70
CA ALA A 35 5.20 7.85 3.77
C ALA A 35 6.71 8.00 3.99
N PRO A 36 7.49 6.91 4.03
CA PRO A 36 8.93 7.03 4.07
C PRO A 36 9.37 7.72 2.77
N GLU A 37 9.90 8.94 2.90
CA GLU A 37 10.77 9.51 1.88
C GLU A 37 12.00 8.59 1.82
N VAL A 38 11.96 7.62 0.93
CA VAL A 38 13.12 6.79 0.59
C VAL A 38 14.05 7.65 -0.25
N THR A 39 14.83 8.49 0.42
CA THR A 39 16.11 8.96 -0.12
C THR A 39 17.03 7.74 -0.16
N VAL A 40 17.14 7.13 -1.34
CA VAL A 40 18.09 6.04 -1.58
C VAL A 40 19.50 6.63 -1.50
N THR A 41 20.08 6.60 -0.30
CA THR A 41 21.53 6.73 -0.14
C THR A 41 22.15 5.42 -0.59
N GLU A 42 22.85 5.49 -1.72
CA GLU A 42 23.82 4.52 -2.19
C GLU A 42 24.70 4.06 -1.01
N THR A 43 24.58 2.80 -0.61
CA THR A 43 25.55 2.15 0.27
C THR A 43 25.65 0.71 -0.15
N VAL A 44 26.52 0.49 -1.13
CA VAL A 44 27.03 -0.82 -1.52
C VAL A 44 27.87 -1.33 -0.34
N ALA A 45 27.26 -2.18 0.49
CA ALA A 45 27.97 -2.94 1.50
C ALA A 45 28.47 -4.24 0.86
N GLU A 46 29.70 -4.18 0.40
CA GLU A 46 30.59 -5.32 0.14
C GLU A 46 30.50 -6.33 1.29
N THR A 47 29.90 -7.49 1.02
CA THR A 47 29.97 -8.66 1.91
C THR A 47 30.72 -9.75 1.17
N THR A 48 32.01 -9.82 1.44
CA THR A 48 32.91 -10.89 1.04
C THR A 48 32.63 -12.13 1.89
N VAL A 49 32.20 -13.21 1.24
CA VAL A 49 32.32 -14.58 1.77
C VAL A 49 33.10 -15.42 0.76
N PRO A 50 34.15 -16.15 1.18
CA PRO A 50 35.03 -16.87 0.28
C PRO A 50 34.39 -18.19 -0.13
N VAL A 51 34.27 -18.45 -1.43
CA VAL A 51 33.88 -19.78 -1.93
C VAL A 51 34.95 -20.28 -2.87
N THR A 52 35.56 -21.37 -2.42
CA THR A 52 36.58 -22.20 -3.06
C THR A 52 36.17 -22.66 -4.46
N GLU A 53 37.15 -22.60 -5.36
CA GLU A 53 37.13 -23.01 -6.76
C GLU A 53 36.69 -24.48 -6.93
N THR A 54 35.65 -24.70 -7.72
CA THR A 54 35.33 -25.99 -8.35
C THR A 54 34.79 -25.69 -9.74
N GLU A 55 35.61 -26.01 -10.73
CA GLU A 55 35.42 -25.79 -12.17
C GLU A 55 34.29 -26.72 -12.70
N ALA A 56 33.21 -26.14 -13.23
CA ALA A 56 32.14 -26.82 -13.96
C ALA A 56 31.46 -25.82 -14.93
N PRO A 57 30.99 -26.25 -16.11
CA PRO A 57 31.06 -25.50 -17.37
C PRO A 57 30.14 -24.27 -17.42
N GLU A 58 30.65 -23.20 -18.00
CA GLU A 58 29.93 -21.94 -18.26
C GLU A 58 28.69 -22.19 -19.12
N THR A 59 27.52 -22.23 -18.49
CA THR A 59 26.24 -22.03 -19.16
C THR A 59 25.93 -20.55 -19.07
N THR A 60 26.17 -19.82 -20.16
CA THR A 60 25.74 -18.43 -20.32
C THR A 60 24.24 -18.32 -20.06
N THR A 61 23.90 -17.88 -18.85
CA THR A 61 22.56 -17.47 -18.48
C THR A 61 22.44 -16.03 -18.96
N GLU A 62 21.85 -15.83 -20.14
CA GLU A 62 21.42 -14.50 -20.57
C GLU A 62 20.30 -14.05 -19.63
N GLU A 63 20.57 -13.05 -18.78
CA GLU A 63 19.56 -12.39 -17.98
C GLU A 63 18.48 -11.82 -18.92
N PRO A 64 17.18 -12.09 -18.68
CA PRO A 64 16.13 -11.53 -19.51
C PRO A 64 16.17 -10.01 -19.43
N VAL A 65 16.37 -9.35 -20.58
CA VAL A 65 16.29 -7.89 -20.67
C VAL A 65 14.84 -7.47 -20.46
N TYR A 66 14.53 -6.95 -19.28
CA TYR A 66 13.20 -6.42 -18.98
C TYR A 66 13.03 -5.05 -19.66
N GLU A 67 12.24 -5.01 -20.74
CA GLU A 67 11.87 -3.76 -21.39
C GLU A 67 10.83 -3.01 -20.54
N TYR A 68 11.24 -1.90 -19.94
CA TYR A 68 10.36 -1.05 -19.15
C TYR A 68 9.38 -0.29 -20.05
N HIS A 69 8.17 -0.82 -20.18
CA HIS A 69 7.11 -0.20 -20.97
C HIS A 69 6.48 0.96 -20.20
N SER A 70 6.96 2.18 -20.45
CA SER A 70 6.40 3.41 -19.88
C SER A 70 4.88 3.54 -20.06
N GLY A 71 4.33 2.98 -21.14
CA GLY A 71 2.88 2.93 -21.40
C GLY A 71 2.09 2.11 -20.37
N LEU A 72 2.64 1.02 -19.83
CA LEU A 72 1.94 0.20 -18.81
C LEU A 72 1.85 0.94 -17.48
N TYR A 73 2.91 1.68 -17.13
CA TYR A 73 2.91 2.55 -15.95
C TYR A 73 1.83 3.63 -16.05
N LEU A 74 1.70 4.30 -17.20
CA LEU A 74 0.65 5.29 -17.42
C LEU A 74 -0.76 4.68 -17.29
N LYS A 75 -1.00 3.50 -17.89
CA LYS A 75 -2.27 2.77 -17.74
C LYS A 75 -2.58 2.46 -16.28
N ALA A 76 -1.60 1.96 -15.52
CA ALA A 76 -1.75 1.70 -14.09
C ALA A 76 -2.09 2.99 -13.33
N GLN A 77 -1.41 4.10 -13.62
CA GLN A 77 -1.63 5.38 -12.96
C GLN A 77 -3.01 5.97 -13.25
N GLU A 78 -3.51 5.83 -14.49
CA GLU A 78 -4.86 6.23 -14.87
C GLU A 78 -5.93 5.36 -14.20
N ALA A 79 -5.74 4.04 -14.19
CA ALA A 79 -6.64 3.12 -13.51
C ALA A 79 -6.67 3.34 -11.99
N HIS A 80 -5.52 3.64 -11.38
CA HIS A 80 -5.43 3.97 -9.95
C HIS A 80 -6.22 5.23 -9.57
N LYS A 81 -6.39 6.20 -10.49
CA LYS A 81 -7.25 7.37 -10.26
C LYS A 81 -8.73 7.00 -10.19
N ILE A 82 -9.13 5.89 -10.84
CA ILE A 82 -10.51 5.39 -10.84
C ILE A 82 -10.76 4.52 -9.60
N ASN A 83 -9.79 3.66 -9.27
CA ASN A 83 -9.84 2.81 -8.08
C ASN A 83 -8.45 2.74 -7.43
N SER A 84 -8.36 3.24 -6.19
CA SER A 84 -7.13 3.24 -5.38
C SER A 84 -6.53 1.86 -5.14
N ASP A 85 -7.32 0.81 -5.29
CA ASP A 85 -6.91 -0.56 -5.08
C ASP A 85 -6.07 -1.10 -6.25
N VAL A 86 -5.93 -0.35 -7.34
CA VAL A 86 -5.10 -0.72 -8.50
C VAL A 86 -3.62 -0.55 -8.16
N VAL A 87 -2.87 -1.64 -8.15
CA VAL A 87 -1.43 -1.66 -7.83
C VAL A 87 -0.53 -1.80 -9.04
N GLY A 88 -1.10 -2.08 -10.22
CA GLY A 88 -0.31 -2.25 -11.44
C GLY A 88 -1.14 -2.61 -12.66
N TRP A 89 -0.44 -3.04 -13.70
CA TRP A 89 -1.03 -3.44 -14.97
C TRP A 89 -0.31 -4.67 -15.53
N LEU A 90 -1.07 -5.67 -15.99
CA LEU A 90 -0.54 -6.89 -16.57
C LEU A 90 -0.94 -6.97 -18.05
N ARG A 91 0.05 -7.12 -18.92
CA ARG A 91 -0.15 -7.39 -20.35
C ARG A 91 0.68 -8.59 -20.78
N ILE A 92 0.04 -9.52 -21.50
CA ILE A 92 0.73 -10.66 -22.12
C ILE A 92 0.56 -10.56 -23.63
N SER A 93 1.65 -10.29 -24.32
CA SER A 93 1.69 -10.18 -25.79
C SER A 93 1.16 -11.45 -26.47
N GLY A 94 0.37 -11.28 -27.53
CA GLY A 94 -0.25 -12.39 -28.25
C GLY A 94 -1.48 -13.01 -27.57
N THR A 95 -1.95 -12.43 -26.46
CA THR A 95 -3.19 -12.83 -25.79
C THR A 95 -4.13 -11.62 -25.62
N ASN A 96 -5.34 -11.87 -25.12
CA ASN A 96 -6.27 -10.82 -24.71
C ASN A 96 -6.04 -10.32 -23.27
N VAL A 97 -4.98 -10.77 -22.59
CA VAL A 97 -4.64 -10.32 -21.24
C VAL A 97 -3.97 -8.94 -21.31
N ASP A 98 -4.73 -7.90 -20.95
CA ASP A 98 -4.28 -6.50 -20.88
C ASP A 98 -5.16 -5.78 -19.84
N TYR A 99 -4.94 -6.06 -18.55
CA TYR A 99 -5.84 -5.68 -17.46
C TYR A 99 -5.10 -5.03 -16.27
N ALA A 100 -5.83 -4.22 -15.50
CA ALA A 100 -5.38 -3.69 -14.22
C ALA A 100 -5.24 -4.80 -13.17
N ILE A 101 -4.24 -4.68 -12.29
CA ILE A 101 -4.03 -5.56 -11.15
C ILE A 101 -4.59 -4.87 -9.91
N LEU A 102 -5.50 -5.51 -9.19
CA LEU A 102 -6.14 -4.98 -7.98
C LEU A 102 -5.68 -5.72 -6.72
N GLN A 103 -5.64 -5.00 -5.60
CA GLN A 103 -5.33 -5.53 -4.28
C GLN A 103 -6.43 -5.18 -3.28
N ALA A 104 -6.92 -6.19 -2.56
CA ALA A 104 -7.81 -6.02 -1.41
C ALA A 104 -7.15 -6.60 -0.15
N ASP A 105 -7.80 -6.46 1.00
CA ASP A 105 -7.33 -7.03 2.28
C ASP A 105 -7.41 -8.57 2.30
N ASP A 106 -8.21 -9.15 1.39
CA ASP A 106 -8.39 -10.58 1.20
C ASP A 106 -8.29 -10.97 -0.29
N ASN A 107 -8.40 -12.27 -0.57
CA ASN A 107 -8.34 -12.81 -1.93
C ASN A 107 -9.74 -12.98 -2.58
N ASP A 108 -10.82 -12.67 -1.86
CA ASP A 108 -12.18 -12.97 -2.27
C ASP A 108 -12.93 -11.73 -2.79
N PHE A 109 -12.53 -10.54 -2.34
CA PHE A 109 -13.25 -9.29 -2.60
C PHE A 109 -13.46 -9.01 -4.09
N TYR A 110 -12.44 -9.24 -4.92
CA TYR A 110 -12.50 -9.01 -6.36
C TYR A 110 -12.89 -10.25 -7.18
N MET A 111 -13.17 -11.38 -6.52
CA MET A 111 -13.49 -12.63 -7.24
C MET A 111 -14.75 -12.52 -8.10
N ASN A 112 -15.73 -11.72 -7.66
CA ASN A 112 -16.97 -11.45 -8.38
C ASN A 112 -17.22 -9.94 -8.53
N ARG A 113 -16.16 -9.12 -8.57
CA ARG A 113 -16.29 -7.67 -8.69
C ARG A 113 -15.38 -7.09 -9.76
N ASP A 114 -15.89 -6.09 -10.47
CA ASP A 114 -15.11 -5.33 -11.45
C ASP A 114 -14.21 -4.28 -10.78
N VAL A 115 -13.43 -3.58 -11.61
CA VAL A 115 -12.55 -2.47 -11.19
C VAL A 115 -13.31 -1.32 -10.52
N ASN A 116 -14.62 -1.20 -10.74
CA ASN A 116 -15.49 -0.19 -10.15
C ASN A 116 -16.16 -0.69 -8.86
N LYS A 117 -15.79 -1.89 -8.37
CA LYS A 117 -16.35 -2.56 -7.19
C LYS A 117 -17.83 -2.99 -7.36
N ASN A 118 -18.33 -3.05 -8.60
CA ASN A 118 -19.64 -3.61 -8.91
C ASN A 118 -19.54 -5.12 -9.08
N TYR A 119 -20.64 -5.85 -8.85
CA TYR A 119 -20.67 -7.29 -9.12
C TYR A 119 -20.64 -7.57 -10.63
N SER A 120 -19.76 -8.48 -11.05
CA SER A 120 -19.61 -8.93 -12.44
C SER A 120 -19.30 -10.42 -12.51
#